data_AF-A0A2P5HHS0-F1
#
_entry.id   AF-A0A2P5HHS0-F1
#
_cell.length_a   1.000
_cell.length_b   1.000
_cell.length_c   1.000
_cell.angle_alpha   90.00
_cell.angle_beta   90.00
_cell.angle_gamma   90.00
#
_symmetry.space_group_name_H-M   'P 1'
#
loop_
_entity.id
_entity.type
_entity.pdbx_description
1 polymer ?
#
loop_
_entity_poly.entity_id
_entity_poly.type
_entity_poly.pdbx_seq_one_letter_code
_entity_poly.pdbx_strand_id
1 'polypeptide(L)'
;MARKKALLIGINYPGTENELNGCYNDVENVRDFLVNDRGFSDDSKDMVIMTDTPDNEGTPFWPSGENILAAFKWLTSYNRDGDIVWLSYSGHGGQVKDTDDGRPTGFDDTICPVDFTENGQISSEILHRRVISPMNPNARLTILFDCCHSGSACELPFVYRPDAEGNINLLDQLRKGKALMHAAGELMRGGFSRDKLADVKMLLGGATDFFNGLHHAREEADEEGLAAEQFSEDWHKEGKDVWMFSGCRDDQTSADATISGTATGAMSWAFIGTMREEPNLTYREVLLATRGKLMDNYEQIPQLSCGGRYDLDEPLRVSSVIFNFDILRY
;
A
#
# COMPACT_ATOMS: atom_id res chain seq x y z
N MET A 1 19.45 4.43 21.93
CA MET A 1 18.08 4.82 21.55
C MET A 1 17.68 4.00 20.35
N ALA A 2 16.39 3.67 20.22
CA ALA A 2 15.85 3.08 19.00
C ALA A 2 16.15 3.98 17.80
N ARG A 3 16.56 3.39 16.68
CA ARG A 3 16.81 4.13 15.45
C ARG A 3 15.48 4.41 14.75
N LYS A 4 15.41 5.54 14.04
CA LYS A 4 14.29 5.87 13.16
C LYS A 4 14.79 5.95 11.73
N LYS A 5 14.19 5.18 10.81
CA LYS A 5 14.55 5.19 9.39
C LYS A 5 13.33 5.43 8.51
N ALA A 6 13.45 6.28 7.49
CA ALA A 6 12.34 6.62 6.61
C ALA A 6 12.75 6.53 5.13
N LEU A 7 11.87 5.98 4.30
CA LEU A 7 11.94 6.05 2.84
C LEU A 7 10.69 6.76 2.33
N LEU A 8 10.88 7.88 1.63
CA LEU A 8 9.80 8.69 1.07
C LEU A 8 9.93 8.71 -0.45
N ILE A 9 8.90 8.28 -1.17
CA ILE A 9 8.90 8.20 -2.64
C ILE A 9 7.73 9.02 -3.17
N GLY A 10 7.99 9.96 -4.07
CA GLY A 10 6.98 10.80 -4.71
C GLY A 10 7.24 10.92 -6.20
N ILE A 11 6.30 10.50 -7.05
CA ILE A 11 6.52 10.44 -8.50
C ILE A 11 5.43 11.21 -9.23
N ASN A 12 5.80 12.24 -9.99
CA ASN A 12 4.87 13.09 -10.74
C ASN A 12 4.80 12.76 -12.25
N TYR A 13 5.69 11.94 -12.80
CA TYR A 13 5.75 11.55 -14.22
C TYR A 13 5.71 12.74 -15.20
N PRO A 14 6.53 13.80 -14.98
CA PRO A 14 6.39 15.07 -15.69
C PRO A 14 6.57 14.92 -17.20
N GLY A 15 5.71 15.58 -17.98
CA GLY A 15 5.76 15.54 -19.44
C GLY A 15 5.31 14.22 -20.08
N THR A 16 4.72 13.30 -19.30
CA THR A 16 4.08 12.07 -19.80
C THR A 16 2.56 12.20 -19.80
N GLU A 17 1.86 11.25 -20.42
CA GLU A 17 0.38 11.17 -20.32
C GLU A 17 -0.12 10.78 -18.91
N ASN A 18 0.79 10.36 -18.02
CA ASN A 18 0.52 9.93 -16.66
C ASN A 18 0.90 11.02 -15.62
N GLU A 19 1.09 12.27 -16.06
CA GLU A 19 1.56 13.35 -15.19
C GLU A 19 0.61 13.63 -14.01
N LEU A 20 1.20 13.75 -12.82
CA LEU A 20 0.59 14.14 -11.56
C LEU A 20 1.27 15.41 -11.04
N ASN A 21 0.63 16.12 -10.12
CA ASN A 21 1.16 17.39 -9.62
C ASN A 21 1.35 17.45 -8.10
N GLY A 22 0.91 16.42 -7.36
CA GLY A 22 0.86 16.47 -5.89
C GLY A 22 1.92 15.66 -5.15
N CYS A 23 2.57 14.70 -5.80
CA CYS A 23 3.36 13.68 -5.10
C CYS A 23 4.62 14.25 -4.44
N TYR A 24 5.21 15.30 -5.03
CA TYR A 24 6.32 16.04 -4.40
C TYR A 24 5.90 16.73 -3.11
N ASN A 25 4.72 17.37 -3.12
CA ASN A 25 4.19 18.06 -1.94
C ASN A 25 3.88 17.06 -0.81
N ASP A 26 3.40 15.87 -1.16
CA ASP A 26 3.12 14.80 -0.19
C ASP A 26 4.41 14.32 0.50
N VAL A 27 5.48 14.12 -0.28
CA VAL A 27 6.81 13.78 0.25
C VAL A 27 7.31 14.84 1.23
N GLU A 28 7.22 16.12 0.88
CA GLU A 28 7.62 17.21 1.78
C GLU A 28 6.76 17.27 3.04
N ASN A 29 5.43 17.12 2.91
CA ASN A 29 4.52 17.09 4.06
C ASN A 29 4.85 15.94 5.03
N VAL A 30 5.12 14.75 4.49
CA VAL A 30 5.53 13.59 5.28
C VAL A 30 6.90 13.83 5.90
N ARG A 31 7.89 14.33 5.15
CA ARG A 31 9.22 14.67 5.67
C ARG A 31 9.10 15.61 6.87
N ASP A 32 8.39 16.72 6.70
CA ASP A 32 8.21 17.72 7.76
C ASP A 32 7.50 17.13 8.97
N PHE A 33 6.49 16.29 8.76
CA PHE A 33 5.82 15.58 9.86
C PHE A 33 6.78 14.67 10.61
N LEU A 34 7.59 13.88 9.91
CA LEU A 34 8.52 12.94 10.53
C LEU A 34 9.63 13.66 11.31
N VAL A 35 10.21 14.71 10.74
CA VAL A 35 11.31 15.47 11.35
C VAL A 35 10.79 16.29 12.52
N ASN A 36 9.78 17.13 12.28
CA ASN A 36 9.36 18.15 13.25
C ASN A 36 8.46 17.57 14.35
N ASP A 37 7.59 16.61 14.01
CA ASP A 37 6.58 16.09 14.94
C ASP A 37 6.98 14.72 15.52
N ARG A 38 7.75 13.91 14.78
CA ARG A 38 8.09 12.52 15.18
C ARG A 38 9.55 12.31 15.51
N GLY A 39 10.40 13.32 15.38
CA GLY A 39 11.81 13.28 15.76
C GLY A 39 12.63 12.27 14.96
N PHE A 40 12.33 12.13 13.66
CA PHE A 40 13.23 11.52 12.69
C PHE A 40 14.36 12.50 12.36
N SER A 41 15.52 11.96 11.97
CA SER A 41 16.62 12.75 11.40
C SER A 41 16.45 12.83 9.89
N ASP A 42 16.77 13.97 9.29
CA ASP A 42 16.83 14.16 7.83
C ASP A 42 18.20 13.84 7.21
N ASP A 43 19.16 13.42 8.04
CA ASP A 43 20.43 12.82 7.58
C ASP A 43 20.17 11.62 6.65
N SER A 44 20.89 11.56 5.52
CA SER A 44 20.75 10.53 4.49
C SER A 44 21.01 9.11 4.98
N LYS A 45 21.66 8.93 6.13
CA LYS A 45 21.79 7.62 6.76
C LYS A 45 20.45 7.10 7.29
N ASP A 46 19.55 8.00 7.70
CA ASP A 46 18.29 7.72 8.38
C ASP A 46 17.05 8.07 7.52
N MET A 47 17.16 8.96 6.54
CA MET A 47 16.06 9.29 5.64
C MET A 47 16.53 9.31 4.18
N VAL A 48 15.84 8.56 3.33
CA VAL A 48 16.03 8.61 1.87
C VAL A 48 14.75 9.14 1.24
N ILE A 49 14.91 10.08 0.32
CA ILE A 49 13.84 10.69 -0.45
C ILE A 49 14.12 10.45 -1.92
N MET A 50 13.11 9.99 -2.66
CA MET A 50 13.19 9.71 -4.08
C MET A 50 12.09 10.44 -4.83
N THR A 51 12.47 11.27 -5.79
CA THR A 51 11.54 12.04 -6.64
C THR A 51 12.06 12.12 -8.07
N ASP A 52 11.16 12.15 -9.04
CA ASP A 52 11.48 12.30 -10.47
C ASP A 52 11.66 13.78 -10.88
N THR A 53 12.19 14.58 -9.97
CA THR A 53 12.66 15.94 -10.25
C THR A 53 13.94 15.88 -11.10
N PRO A 54 14.18 16.83 -12.02
CA PRO A 54 15.35 16.83 -12.89
C PRO A 54 16.70 16.67 -12.17
N ASP A 55 16.84 17.23 -10.96
CA ASP A 55 18.07 17.13 -10.16
C ASP A 55 18.43 15.70 -9.73
N ASN A 56 17.44 14.80 -9.68
CA ASN A 56 17.63 13.40 -9.32
C ASN A 56 17.90 12.51 -10.54
N GLU A 57 17.71 12.98 -11.77
CA GLU A 57 17.87 12.19 -12.98
C GLU A 57 19.28 11.59 -13.07
N GLY A 58 19.37 10.28 -13.30
CA GLY A 58 20.64 9.54 -13.35
C GLY A 58 21.33 9.32 -11.99
N THR A 59 20.69 9.73 -10.88
CA THR A 59 21.19 9.47 -9.52
C THR A 59 20.47 8.26 -8.88
N PRO A 60 20.99 7.72 -7.75
CA PRO A 60 20.26 6.71 -6.97
C PRO A 60 18.93 7.18 -6.38
N PHE A 61 18.64 8.49 -6.41
CA PHE A 61 17.40 9.09 -5.91
C PHE A 61 16.33 9.22 -6.99
N TRP A 62 16.66 8.92 -8.26
CA TRP A 62 15.66 8.78 -9.33
C TRP A 62 14.78 7.56 -9.04
N PRO A 63 13.43 7.67 -9.03
CA PRO A 63 12.54 6.60 -8.60
C PRO A 63 12.26 5.59 -9.73
N SER A 64 13.32 5.06 -10.35
CA SER A 64 13.22 3.89 -11.22
C SER A 64 12.91 2.62 -10.41
N GLY A 65 12.39 1.58 -11.08
CA GLY A 65 12.09 0.31 -10.43
C GLY A 65 13.32 -0.27 -9.72
N GLU A 66 14.48 -0.25 -10.38
CA GLU A 66 15.75 -0.70 -9.80
C GLU A 66 16.14 0.08 -8.53
N ASN A 67 16.08 1.41 -8.60
CA ASN A 67 16.48 2.26 -7.48
C ASN A 67 15.50 2.12 -6.30
N ILE A 68 14.19 2.01 -6.56
CA ILE A 68 13.18 1.78 -5.51
C ILE A 68 13.46 0.45 -4.80
N LEU A 69 13.76 -0.62 -5.54
CA LEU A 69 14.10 -1.92 -4.95
C LEU A 69 15.40 -1.86 -4.13
N ALA A 70 16.39 -1.09 -4.58
CA ALA A 70 17.61 -0.82 -3.81
C ALA A 70 17.31 -0.03 -2.53
N ALA A 71 16.39 0.94 -2.59
CA ALA A 71 15.95 1.71 -1.44
C ALA A 71 15.16 0.87 -0.43
N PHE A 72 14.33 -0.09 -0.86
CA PHE A 72 13.69 -1.06 0.04
C PHE A 72 14.72 -1.91 0.79
N LYS A 73 15.75 -2.39 0.08
CA LYS A 73 16.86 -3.11 0.71
C LYS A 73 17.60 -2.22 1.71
N TRP A 74 17.84 -0.94 1.38
CA TRP A 74 18.41 0.01 2.33
C TRP A 74 17.51 0.18 3.55
N LEU A 75 16.20 0.38 3.38
CA LEU A 75 15.23 0.64 4.45
C LEU A 75 15.23 -0.49 5.48
N THR A 76 15.18 -1.73 4.99
CA THR A 76 15.11 -2.96 5.79
C THR A 76 16.47 -3.42 6.34
N SER A 77 17.56 -2.83 5.86
CA SER A 77 18.89 -3.19 6.34
C SER A 77 19.15 -2.72 7.78
N TYR A 78 19.72 -3.63 8.57
CA TYR A 78 20.21 -3.39 9.92
C TYR A 78 19.15 -2.90 10.92
N ASN A 79 17.87 -3.23 10.71
CA ASN A 79 16.84 -2.98 11.71
C ASN A 79 17.11 -3.79 12.98
N ARG A 80 17.00 -3.14 14.14
CA ARG A 80 17.16 -3.72 15.47
C ARG A 80 15.85 -3.65 16.22
N ASP A 81 15.79 -4.37 17.33
CA ASP A 81 14.65 -4.41 18.22
C ASP A 81 14.30 -3.00 18.71
N GLY A 82 13.03 -2.63 18.55
CA GLY A 82 12.49 -1.32 18.90
C GLY A 82 12.73 -0.22 17.87
N ASP A 83 13.44 -0.47 16.77
CA ASP A 83 13.58 0.52 15.69
C ASP A 83 12.22 0.87 15.09
N ILE A 84 12.07 2.13 14.67
CA ILE A 84 10.87 2.65 14.02
C ILE A 84 11.20 2.91 12.56
N VAL A 85 10.45 2.30 11.66
CA VAL A 85 10.66 2.36 10.22
C VAL A 85 9.43 2.99 9.58
N TRP A 86 9.66 3.87 8.62
CA TRP A 86 8.62 4.53 7.86
C TRP A 86 8.82 4.32 6.37
N LEU A 87 7.73 4.01 5.66
CA LEU A 87 7.67 3.99 4.22
C LEU A 87 6.48 4.83 3.76
N SER A 88 6.68 5.79 2.87
CA SER A 88 5.57 6.44 2.17
C SER A 88 5.79 6.48 0.68
N TYR A 89 4.69 6.31 -0.04
CA TYR A 89 4.63 6.37 -1.49
C TYR A 89 3.46 7.24 -1.90
N SER A 90 3.72 8.23 -2.76
CA SER A 90 2.71 9.00 -3.49
C SER A 90 3.02 8.93 -4.98
N GLY A 91 2.05 8.50 -5.78
CA GLY A 91 2.22 8.23 -7.21
C GLY A 91 1.12 7.33 -7.74
N HIS A 92 1.31 6.77 -8.95
CA HIS A 92 0.32 5.87 -9.53
C HIS A 92 0.34 4.49 -8.88
N GLY A 93 -0.84 3.95 -8.65
CA GLY A 93 -1.04 2.53 -8.34
C GLY A 93 -1.79 1.86 -9.48
N GLY A 94 -1.47 0.60 -9.73
CA GLY A 94 -2.02 -0.19 -10.84
C GLY A 94 -2.43 -1.58 -10.38
N GLN A 95 -2.78 -2.41 -11.38
CA GLN A 95 -3.00 -3.85 -11.17
C GLN A 95 -2.35 -4.63 -12.31
N VAL A 96 -1.54 -5.65 -11.97
CA VAL A 96 -0.96 -6.58 -12.95
C VAL A 96 -1.61 -7.94 -12.83
N LYS A 97 -1.74 -8.65 -13.95
CA LYS A 97 -2.30 -10.00 -13.93
C LYS A 97 -1.35 -10.92 -13.15
N ASP A 98 -1.91 -11.57 -12.16
CA ASP A 98 -1.22 -12.59 -11.39
C ASP A 98 -1.03 -13.83 -12.28
N THR A 99 0.23 -14.21 -12.51
CA THR A 99 0.61 -15.37 -13.32
C THR A 99 0.77 -16.65 -12.51
N ASP A 100 0.76 -16.56 -11.19
CA ASP A 100 1.00 -17.67 -10.27
C ASP A 100 0.17 -17.45 -8.98
N ASP A 101 -0.89 -18.25 -8.78
CA ASP A 101 -1.50 -18.53 -7.44
C ASP A 101 -2.98 -18.26 -7.13
N GLY A 102 -3.92 -18.39 -8.07
CA GLY A 102 -5.29 -18.77 -7.69
C GLY A 102 -6.05 -17.78 -6.78
N ARG A 103 -5.67 -16.49 -6.82
CA ARG A 103 -6.43 -15.39 -6.22
C ARG A 103 -7.82 -15.28 -6.83
N PRO A 104 -8.81 -14.72 -6.10
CA PRO A 104 -10.17 -14.60 -6.61
C PRO A 104 -10.29 -13.71 -7.85
N THR A 105 -9.47 -12.67 -7.91
CA THR A 105 -9.50 -11.70 -9.01
C THR A 105 -8.48 -12.04 -10.10
N GLY A 106 -7.38 -12.71 -9.75
CA GLY A 106 -6.25 -12.97 -10.65
C GLY A 106 -5.40 -11.73 -10.96
N PHE A 107 -5.38 -10.75 -10.07
CA PHE A 107 -4.60 -9.51 -10.22
C PHE A 107 -3.95 -9.08 -8.90
N ASP A 108 -2.74 -8.55 -9.00
CA ASP A 108 -1.97 -7.94 -7.92
C ASP A 108 -2.00 -6.43 -8.00
N ASP A 109 -2.26 -5.79 -6.86
CA ASP A 109 -2.07 -4.34 -6.71
C ASP A 109 -0.59 -3.98 -6.86
N THR A 110 -0.29 -2.85 -7.50
CA THR A 110 1.09 -2.43 -7.78
C THR A 110 1.34 -0.96 -7.46
N ILE A 111 2.61 -0.61 -7.30
CA ILE A 111 3.07 0.77 -7.43
C ILE A 111 3.82 0.93 -8.77
N CYS A 112 3.74 2.13 -9.34
CA CYS A 112 4.36 2.43 -10.63
C CYS A 112 5.65 3.25 -10.43
N PRO A 113 6.84 2.68 -10.65
CA PRO A 113 8.06 3.48 -10.79
C PRO A 113 7.99 4.46 -11.96
N VAL A 114 8.90 5.45 -12.03
CA VAL A 114 8.87 6.43 -13.14
C VAL A 114 9.07 5.79 -14.52
N ASP A 115 9.74 4.64 -14.59
CA ASP A 115 10.05 3.86 -15.79
C ASP A 115 9.12 2.66 -16.00
N PHE A 116 7.93 2.66 -15.38
CA PHE A 116 7.02 1.51 -15.38
C PHE A 116 6.54 1.07 -16.77
N THR A 117 6.51 1.99 -17.74
CA THR A 117 6.12 1.69 -19.13
C THR A 117 7.14 0.81 -19.84
N GLU A 118 8.42 0.90 -19.46
CA GLU A 118 9.52 0.14 -20.05
C GLU A 118 9.90 -1.06 -19.19
N ASN A 119 9.95 -0.89 -17.87
CA ASN A 119 10.49 -1.86 -16.92
C ASN A 119 9.43 -2.53 -16.04
N GLY A 120 8.16 -2.19 -16.23
CA GLY A 120 7.04 -2.78 -15.49
C GLY A 120 6.80 -2.17 -14.11
N GLN A 121 5.77 -2.69 -13.46
CA GLN A 121 5.30 -2.21 -12.15
C GLN A 121 5.86 -3.08 -11.01
N ILE A 122 5.83 -2.58 -9.79
CA ILE A 122 6.23 -3.36 -8.60
C ILE A 122 4.96 -3.89 -7.92
N SER A 123 4.76 -5.21 -7.93
CA SER A 123 3.58 -5.86 -7.36
C SER A 123 3.58 -5.90 -5.83
N SER A 124 2.39 -6.15 -5.26
CA SER A 124 2.18 -6.35 -3.84
C SER A 124 3.04 -7.49 -3.27
N GLU A 125 3.23 -8.56 -4.04
CA GLU A 125 4.10 -9.67 -3.70
C GLU A 125 5.56 -9.21 -3.59
N ILE A 126 6.06 -8.45 -4.57
CA ILE A 126 7.41 -7.90 -4.54
C ILE A 126 7.57 -6.95 -3.36
N LEU A 127 6.60 -6.08 -3.11
CA LEU A 127 6.60 -5.19 -1.94
C LEU A 127 6.69 -5.99 -0.63
N HIS A 128 5.86 -7.03 -0.49
CA HIS A 128 5.88 -7.89 0.69
C HIS A 128 7.25 -8.55 0.89
N ARG A 129 7.75 -9.25 -0.14
CA ARG A 129 9.04 -9.97 -0.09
C ARG A 129 10.23 -9.04 0.15
N ARG A 130 10.18 -7.79 -0.31
CA ARG A 130 11.32 -6.85 -0.25
C ARG A 130 11.28 -5.91 0.95
N VAL A 131 10.11 -5.68 1.54
CA VAL A 131 9.94 -4.75 2.67
C VAL A 131 9.56 -5.49 3.94
N ILE A 132 8.58 -6.39 3.88
CA ILE A 132 7.96 -7.00 5.07
C ILE A 132 8.75 -8.21 5.55
N SER A 133 9.02 -9.18 4.67
CA SER A 133 9.75 -10.40 5.03
C SER A 133 11.14 -10.17 5.64
N PRO A 134 11.99 -9.27 5.11
CA PRO A 134 13.33 -9.03 5.66
C PRO A 134 13.36 -8.15 6.91
N MET A 135 12.24 -7.51 7.27
CA MET A 135 12.14 -6.59 8.40
C MET A 135 12.38 -7.33 9.73
N ASN A 136 13.05 -6.70 10.69
CA ASN A 136 13.19 -7.26 12.04
C ASN A 136 11.78 -7.34 12.68
N PRO A 137 11.34 -8.51 13.19
CA PRO A 137 9.99 -8.66 13.77
C PRO A 137 9.73 -7.78 15.00
N ASN A 138 10.78 -7.33 15.70
CA ASN A 138 10.71 -6.44 16.85
C ASN A 138 10.89 -4.96 16.46
N ALA A 139 11.07 -4.65 15.19
CA ALA A 139 10.99 -3.28 14.66
C ALA A 139 9.56 -3.00 14.20
N ARG A 140 9.13 -1.74 14.28
CA ARG A 140 7.80 -1.31 13.83
C ARG A 140 7.90 -0.59 12.51
N LEU A 141 7.18 -1.08 11.49
CA LEU A 141 7.03 -0.40 10.21
C LEU A 141 5.66 0.27 10.11
N THR A 142 5.66 1.57 9.80
CA THR A 142 4.46 2.29 9.36
C THR A 142 4.57 2.61 7.88
N ILE A 143 3.53 2.24 7.11
CA ILE A 143 3.41 2.47 5.68
C ILE A 143 2.28 3.48 5.45
N LEU A 144 2.51 4.52 4.66
CA LEU A 144 1.49 5.48 4.23
C LEU A 144 1.49 5.56 2.71
N PHE A 145 0.50 4.96 2.07
CA PHE A 145 0.36 4.95 0.61
C PHE A 145 -0.77 5.87 0.17
N ASP A 146 -0.40 6.83 -0.68
CA ASP A 146 -1.32 7.75 -1.35
C ASP A 146 -1.38 7.40 -2.84
N CYS A 147 -1.95 6.23 -3.13
CA CYS A 147 -2.16 5.74 -4.49
C CYS A 147 -3.46 4.94 -4.60
N CYS A 148 -4.04 4.91 -5.79
CA CYS A 148 -5.24 4.13 -6.07
C CYS A 148 -4.88 2.62 -6.10
N HIS A 149 -5.80 1.76 -5.65
CA HIS A 149 -5.58 0.30 -5.56
C HIS A 149 -4.49 -0.13 -4.56
N SER A 150 -4.40 0.51 -3.40
CA SER A 150 -3.40 0.18 -2.37
C SER A 150 -3.93 -0.68 -1.20
N GLY A 151 -5.21 -1.08 -1.23
CA GLY A 151 -5.85 -1.84 -0.14
C GLY A 151 -5.19 -3.20 0.14
N SER A 152 -4.58 -3.81 -0.87
CA SER A 152 -3.84 -5.08 -0.77
C SER A 152 -2.35 -4.96 -1.15
N ALA A 153 -1.83 -3.75 -1.37
CA ALA A 153 -0.48 -3.54 -1.92
C ALA A 153 0.69 -4.06 -1.06
N CYS A 154 0.45 -4.55 0.17
CA CYS A 154 1.47 -5.22 0.98
C CYS A 154 1.02 -6.59 1.52
N GLU A 155 -0.09 -7.17 1.01
CA GLU A 155 -0.58 -8.52 1.37
C GLU A 155 -0.75 -8.78 2.87
N LEU A 156 -1.13 -7.74 3.62
CA LEU A 156 -1.26 -7.82 5.06
C LEU A 156 -2.56 -8.53 5.48
N PRO A 157 -2.52 -9.44 6.50
CA PRO A 157 -3.63 -10.31 6.88
C PRO A 157 -4.89 -9.60 7.38
N PHE A 158 -4.75 -8.47 8.05
CA PHE A 158 -5.84 -7.83 8.78
C PHE A 158 -6.12 -6.45 8.22
N VAL A 159 -7.22 -6.28 7.50
CA VAL A 159 -7.61 -4.99 6.89
C VAL A 159 -8.85 -4.46 7.58
N TYR A 160 -8.76 -3.26 8.13
CA TYR A 160 -9.82 -2.56 8.84
C TYR A 160 -10.29 -1.38 8.00
N ARG A 161 -11.61 -1.27 7.84
CA ARG A 161 -12.24 -0.19 7.08
C ARG A 161 -13.40 0.42 7.88
N PRO A 162 -13.48 1.74 8.02
CA PRO A 162 -14.65 2.37 8.60
C PRO A 162 -15.84 2.32 7.62
N ASP A 163 -17.06 2.19 8.12
CA ASP A 163 -18.30 2.38 7.36
C ASP A 163 -18.84 3.83 7.49
N ALA A 164 -19.96 4.11 6.83
CA ALA A 164 -20.57 5.45 6.84
C ALA A 164 -21.13 5.84 8.22
N GLU A 165 -21.46 4.84 9.03
CA GLU A 165 -21.97 4.98 10.39
C GLU A 165 -20.85 5.13 11.44
N GLY A 166 -19.58 5.04 11.04
CA GLY A 166 -18.42 5.19 11.91
C GLY A 166 -17.99 3.92 12.63
N ASN A 167 -18.50 2.75 12.24
CA ASN A 167 -18.01 1.47 12.77
C ASN A 167 -16.79 1.02 11.98
N ILE A 168 -15.82 0.39 12.67
CA ILE A 168 -14.67 -0.24 12.01
C ILE A 168 -14.97 -1.72 11.78
N ASN A 169 -14.93 -2.11 10.51
CA ASN A 169 -15.17 -3.47 10.06
C ASN A 169 -13.85 -4.14 9.67
N LEU A 170 -13.59 -5.33 10.21
CA LEU A 170 -12.52 -6.19 9.71
C LEU A 170 -12.99 -6.80 8.38
N LEU A 171 -12.29 -6.46 7.29
CA LEU A 171 -12.50 -7.06 5.99
C LEU A 171 -11.90 -8.46 5.99
N ASP A 172 -12.78 -9.45 5.88
CA ASP A 172 -12.39 -10.86 5.81
C ASP A 172 -11.92 -11.17 4.38
N GLN A 173 -10.66 -10.86 4.06
CA GLN A 173 -10.01 -11.21 2.79
C GLN A 173 -10.13 -12.73 2.50
N LEU A 174 -10.16 -13.56 3.56
CA LEU A 174 -10.39 -15.01 3.51
C LEU A 174 -11.82 -15.39 3.04
N ARG A 175 -12.84 -14.56 3.31
CA ARG A 175 -14.22 -14.83 2.85
C ARG A 175 -14.42 -14.54 1.37
N LYS A 176 -13.80 -13.49 0.81
CA LYS A 176 -13.84 -13.24 -0.64
C LYS A 176 -13.16 -14.40 -1.39
N GLY A 177 -12.04 -14.91 -0.87
CA GLY A 177 -11.39 -16.14 -1.31
C GLY A 177 -12.31 -17.37 -1.32
N LYS A 178 -12.96 -17.64 -0.19
CA LYS A 178 -13.87 -18.79 -0.05
C LYS A 178 -15.15 -18.68 -0.87
N ALA A 179 -15.77 -17.49 -0.94
CA ALA A 179 -17.01 -17.28 -1.68
C ALA A 179 -16.82 -17.48 -3.18
N LEU A 180 -15.70 -17.00 -3.73
CA LEU A 180 -15.38 -17.21 -5.14
C LEU A 180 -15.01 -18.66 -5.44
N MET A 181 -14.25 -19.33 -4.55
CA MET A 181 -13.98 -20.77 -4.67
C MET A 181 -15.26 -21.60 -4.63
N HIS A 182 -16.25 -21.22 -3.82
CA HIS A 182 -17.56 -21.87 -3.80
C HIS A 182 -18.33 -21.64 -5.10
N ALA A 183 -18.33 -20.41 -5.63
CA ALA A 183 -18.98 -20.07 -6.91
C ALA A 183 -18.32 -20.80 -8.10
N ALA A 184 -16.99 -20.88 -8.13
CA ALA A 184 -16.23 -21.63 -9.13
C ALA A 184 -16.47 -23.16 -8.99
N GLY A 185 -16.55 -23.67 -7.76
CA GLY A 185 -16.90 -25.06 -7.47
C GLY A 185 -18.32 -25.43 -7.92
N GLU A 186 -19.29 -24.51 -7.79
CA GLU A 186 -20.64 -24.67 -8.34
C GLU A 186 -20.67 -24.59 -9.87
N LEU A 187 -19.86 -23.72 -10.48
CA LEU A 187 -19.72 -23.60 -11.94
C LEU A 187 -19.11 -24.87 -12.56
N MET A 188 -18.12 -25.46 -11.89
CA MET A 188 -17.49 -26.72 -12.31
C MET A 188 -18.37 -27.95 -12.07
N ARG A 189 -19.28 -27.91 -11.09
CA ARG A 189 -20.22 -29.02 -10.79
C ARG A 189 -21.56 -28.90 -11.51
N GLY A 190 -21.93 -27.72 -12.01
CA GLY A 190 -23.23 -27.45 -12.61
C GLY A 190 -23.12 -27.07 -14.08
N GLY A 191 -23.48 -27.99 -14.97
CA GLY A 191 -23.67 -27.68 -16.39
C GLY A 191 -24.58 -26.48 -16.60
N PHE A 192 -24.16 -25.61 -17.52
CA PHE A 192 -24.72 -24.30 -17.84
C PHE A 192 -26.26 -24.19 -17.76
N SER A 193 -26.76 -23.28 -16.92
CA SER A 193 -28.08 -22.66 -17.10
C SER A 193 -27.90 -21.25 -17.68
N ARG A 194 -28.69 -20.93 -18.71
CA ARG A 194 -28.64 -19.68 -19.48
C ARG A 194 -28.90 -18.42 -18.64
N ASP A 195 -29.50 -18.55 -17.46
CA ASP A 195 -29.87 -17.39 -16.64
C ASP A 195 -28.67 -16.75 -15.91
N LYS A 196 -27.56 -17.47 -15.69
CA LYS A 196 -26.35 -16.95 -15.02
C LYS A 196 -25.38 -16.18 -15.93
N LEU A 197 -25.63 -16.14 -17.24
CA LEU A 197 -24.80 -15.39 -18.20
C LEU A 197 -25.00 -13.86 -18.08
N ALA A 198 -26.13 -13.42 -17.53
CA ALA A 198 -26.41 -12.00 -17.30
C ALA A 198 -25.55 -11.42 -16.16
N ASP A 199 -25.34 -12.18 -15.09
CA ASP A 199 -24.52 -11.75 -13.93
C ASP A 199 -23.03 -11.63 -14.30
N VAL A 200 -22.54 -12.53 -15.17
CA VAL A 200 -21.17 -12.48 -15.71
C VAL A 200 -20.96 -11.27 -16.62
N LYS A 201 -22.01 -10.79 -17.28
CA LYS A 201 -21.95 -9.63 -18.18
C LYS A 201 -21.83 -8.30 -17.43
N MET A 202 -22.32 -8.20 -16.19
CA MET A 202 -22.06 -7.04 -15.32
C MET A 202 -20.60 -6.96 -14.87
N LEU A 203 -19.94 -8.10 -14.67
CA LEU A 203 -18.52 -8.18 -14.26
C LEU A 203 -17.53 -7.91 -15.42
N LEU A 204 -17.93 -8.14 -16.67
CA LEU A 204 -17.06 -8.01 -17.87
C LEU A 204 -17.27 -6.72 -18.66
N GLY A 205 -18.19 -5.84 -18.24
CA GLY A 205 -18.69 -4.71 -19.03
C GLY A 205 -17.75 -3.53 -19.26
N GLY A 206 -16.47 -3.58 -18.83
CA GLY A 206 -15.55 -2.44 -18.89
C GLY A 206 -14.30 -2.60 -19.76
N ALA A 207 -14.03 -3.76 -20.33
CA ALA A 207 -12.68 -4.07 -20.83
C ALA A 207 -12.56 -4.41 -22.34
N THR A 208 -13.60 -4.22 -23.14
CA THR A 208 -13.58 -4.68 -24.55
C THR A 208 -12.58 -3.96 -25.46
N ASP A 209 -12.17 -2.73 -25.13
CA ASP A 209 -11.32 -1.93 -26.02
C ASP A 209 -9.81 -2.17 -25.83
N PHE A 210 -9.41 -2.78 -24.70
CA PHE A 210 -8.02 -3.11 -24.40
C PHE A 210 -7.61 -4.52 -24.91
N PHE A 211 -8.53 -5.49 -24.91
CA PHE A 211 -8.23 -6.90 -25.24
C PHE A 211 -7.82 -7.15 -26.71
N ASN A 212 -8.22 -6.30 -27.66
CA ASN A 212 -7.88 -6.50 -29.06
C ASN A 212 -6.39 -6.21 -29.38
N GLY A 213 -5.68 -5.47 -28.51
CA GLY A 213 -4.26 -5.16 -28.68
C GLY A 213 -3.29 -6.28 -28.27
N LEU A 214 -3.76 -7.28 -27.52
CA LEU A 214 -2.91 -8.28 -26.85
C LEU A 214 -2.86 -9.64 -27.57
N HIS A 215 -3.65 -9.87 -28.61
CA HIS A 215 -3.71 -11.16 -29.31
C HIS A 215 -2.58 -11.40 -30.34
N HIS A 216 -1.66 -10.46 -30.55
CA HIS A 216 -0.61 -10.58 -31.57
C HIS A 216 0.80 -10.88 -31.05
N ALA A 217 0.99 -11.15 -29.77
CA ALA A 217 2.34 -11.39 -29.23
C ALA A 217 2.37 -12.50 -28.18
N ARG A 218 2.23 -13.75 -28.60
CA ARG A 218 2.96 -14.94 -28.10
C ARG A 218 2.23 -16.23 -28.48
N GLU A 219 2.64 -16.82 -29.59
CA GLU A 219 2.58 -18.27 -29.82
C GLU A 219 4.00 -18.85 -29.67
N GLU A 220 4.06 -20.12 -29.26
CA GLU A 220 5.21 -21.06 -29.22
C GLU A 220 6.15 -20.96 -27.99
N ALA A 221 6.05 -21.85 -26.98
CA ALA A 221 6.53 -23.26 -26.86
C ALA A 221 8.00 -23.32 -26.34
N ASP A 222 8.48 -24.21 -25.46
CA ASP A 222 8.03 -25.56 -25.09
C ASP A 222 8.69 -26.08 -23.77
N GLU A 223 8.07 -27.14 -23.24
CA GLU A 223 8.59 -28.32 -22.55
C GLU A 223 10.01 -28.30 -21.92
N GLU A 224 10.09 -28.20 -20.59
CA GLU A 224 10.84 -29.16 -19.74
C GLU A 224 10.55 -28.87 -18.25
N GLY A 225 10.19 -29.93 -17.52
CA GLY A 225 9.69 -29.84 -16.16
C GLY A 225 10.70 -29.29 -15.14
N LEU A 226 10.29 -28.23 -14.45
CA LEU A 226 10.63 -27.99 -13.06
C LEU A 226 9.31 -27.89 -12.31
N ALA A 227 9.19 -28.65 -11.23
CA ALA A 227 8.01 -28.63 -10.37
C ALA A 227 7.70 -27.17 -10.00
N ALA A 228 6.48 -26.72 -10.29
CA ALA A 228 5.96 -25.47 -9.78
C ALA A 228 5.94 -25.60 -8.25
N GLU A 229 6.95 -25.03 -7.59
CA GLU A 229 6.90 -24.80 -6.15
C GLU A 229 5.70 -23.89 -5.91
N GLN A 230 4.66 -24.42 -5.25
CA GLN A 230 3.49 -23.66 -4.82
C GLN A 230 3.94 -22.58 -3.83
N PHE A 231 4.24 -21.38 -4.33
CA PHE A 231 4.65 -20.20 -3.57
C PHE A 231 3.48 -19.29 -3.19
N SER A 232 2.29 -19.83 -2.87
CA SER A 232 1.35 -19.05 -2.07
C SER A 232 1.89 -19.01 -0.63
N GLU A 233 2.88 -18.16 -0.39
CA GLU A 233 3.59 -18.07 0.89
C GLU A 233 2.62 -17.68 2.01
N ASP A 234 2.79 -18.35 3.15
CA ASP A 234 1.91 -18.29 4.32
C ASP A 234 2.14 -16.98 5.11
N TRP A 235 2.11 -15.81 4.43
CA TRP A 235 2.51 -14.49 4.95
C TRP A 235 1.83 -14.11 6.27
N HIS A 236 0.62 -14.61 6.48
CA HIS A 236 -0.13 -14.46 7.72
C HIS A 236 0.59 -15.00 8.97
N LYS A 237 1.61 -15.86 8.80
CA LYS A 237 2.40 -16.45 9.89
C LYS A 237 3.67 -15.67 10.22
N GLU A 238 4.06 -14.68 9.43
CA GLU A 238 5.30 -13.94 9.69
C GLU A 238 5.24 -13.08 10.95
N GLY A 239 4.05 -12.57 11.31
CA GLY A 239 3.83 -11.85 12.57
C GLY A 239 4.64 -10.56 12.73
N LYS A 240 4.94 -9.86 11.63
CA LYS A 240 5.70 -8.60 11.63
C LYS A 240 4.87 -7.44 12.19
N ASP A 241 5.50 -6.54 12.94
CA ASP A 241 4.88 -5.30 13.44
C ASP A 241 4.78 -4.24 12.32
N VAL A 242 3.78 -4.41 11.45
CA VAL A 242 3.54 -3.58 10.27
C VAL A 242 2.15 -2.98 10.33
N TRP A 243 2.07 -1.67 10.08
CA TRP A 243 0.84 -0.91 10.02
C TRP A 243 0.82 -0.10 8.73
N MET A 244 -0.18 -0.29 7.90
CA MET A 244 -0.30 0.39 6.63
C MET A 244 -1.59 1.19 6.58
N PHE A 245 -1.47 2.49 6.33
CA PHE A 245 -2.57 3.39 6.05
C PHE A 245 -2.63 3.65 4.54
N SER A 246 -3.81 3.49 3.95
CA SER A 246 -4.02 3.72 2.51
C SER A 246 -5.40 4.26 2.19
N GLY A 247 -5.52 4.95 1.06
CA GLY A 247 -6.80 5.46 0.55
C GLY A 247 -7.37 4.54 -0.54
N CYS A 248 -8.56 3.98 -0.33
CA CYS A 248 -9.26 3.16 -1.33
C CYS A 248 -10.48 3.92 -1.87
N ARG A 249 -10.70 3.92 -3.19
CA ARG A 249 -11.94 4.43 -3.79
C ARG A 249 -12.96 3.31 -3.94
N ASP A 250 -14.25 3.63 -3.79
CA ASP A 250 -15.33 2.67 -4.08
C ASP A 250 -15.59 2.54 -5.59
N ASP A 251 -15.18 3.52 -6.39
CA ASP A 251 -15.25 3.56 -7.85
C ASP A 251 -13.92 4.01 -8.49
N GLN A 252 -13.60 3.40 -9.63
CA GLN A 252 -12.23 3.28 -10.17
C GLN A 252 -11.68 4.52 -10.88
N THR A 253 -11.77 5.73 -10.33
CA THR A 253 -11.17 6.90 -11.00
C THR A 253 -10.38 7.75 -10.02
N SER A 254 -9.07 7.89 -10.23
CA SER A 254 -8.13 8.69 -9.42
C SER A 254 -8.25 10.20 -9.74
N ALA A 255 -9.05 10.94 -8.97
CA ALA A 255 -8.99 12.41 -8.94
C ALA A 255 -7.83 12.90 -8.06
N ASP A 256 -6.93 13.71 -8.63
CA ASP A 256 -5.96 14.50 -7.87
C ASP A 256 -6.68 15.45 -6.91
N ALA A 257 -6.31 15.40 -5.64
CA ALA A 257 -6.87 16.25 -4.61
C ALA A 257 -6.18 17.62 -4.64
N THR A 258 -6.96 18.71 -4.76
CA THR A 258 -6.44 20.08 -4.65
C THR A 258 -6.84 20.66 -3.30
N ILE A 259 -5.87 20.90 -2.41
CA ILE A 259 -6.10 21.46 -1.07
C ILE A 259 -5.46 22.83 -0.98
N SER A 260 -6.25 23.85 -0.67
CA SER A 260 -5.78 25.24 -0.55
C SER A 260 -5.05 25.78 -1.80
N GLY A 261 -5.37 25.24 -2.99
CA GLY A 261 -4.75 25.64 -4.25
C GLY A 261 -3.51 24.84 -4.68
N THR A 262 -3.10 23.84 -3.89
CA THR A 262 -1.97 22.95 -4.21
C THR A 262 -2.46 21.52 -4.41
N ALA A 263 -1.99 20.83 -5.46
CA ALA A 263 -2.23 19.39 -5.61
C ALA A 263 -1.52 18.64 -4.48
N THR A 264 -2.22 17.76 -3.76
CA THR A 264 -1.68 16.96 -2.66
C THR A 264 -2.53 15.70 -2.53
N GLY A 265 -1.93 14.58 -2.20
CA GLY A 265 -2.61 13.34 -1.90
C GLY A 265 -3.54 13.50 -0.69
N ALA A 266 -4.82 13.13 -0.90
CA ALA A 266 -5.86 13.33 0.10
C ALA A 266 -5.64 12.47 1.34
N MET A 267 -5.12 11.24 1.18
CA MET A 267 -4.89 10.33 2.29
C MET A 267 -3.79 10.82 3.22
N SER A 268 -2.64 11.20 2.66
CA SER A 268 -1.49 11.71 3.40
C SER A 268 -1.81 13.02 4.10
N TRP A 269 -2.51 13.94 3.42
CA TRP A 269 -2.99 15.17 4.03
C TRP A 269 -3.92 14.90 5.22
N ALA A 270 -4.96 14.07 5.04
CA ALA A 270 -5.93 13.79 6.08
C ALA A 270 -5.30 13.08 7.28
N PHE A 271 -4.42 12.12 7.04
CA PHE A 271 -3.69 11.40 8.07
C PHE A 271 -2.76 12.34 8.86
N ILE A 272 -1.90 13.10 8.18
CA ILE A 272 -0.95 14.01 8.84
C ILE A 272 -1.68 15.11 9.61
N GLY A 273 -2.74 15.68 9.02
CA GLY A 273 -3.58 16.69 9.68
C GLY A 273 -4.19 16.15 10.98
N THR A 274 -4.76 14.94 10.93
CA THR A 274 -5.28 14.24 12.11
C THR A 274 -4.20 14.06 13.17
N MET A 275 -3.04 13.56 12.78
CA MET A 275 -1.93 13.26 13.68
C MET A 275 -1.26 14.50 14.29
N ARG A 276 -1.41 15.68 13.67
CA ARG A 276 -0.92 16.97 14.20
C ARG A 276 -1.93 17.62 15.14
N GLU A 277 -3.21 17.55 14.81
CA GLU A 277 -4.29 18.09 15.64
C GLU A 277 -4.44 17.26 16.94
N GLU A 278 -4.38 15.94 16.83
CA GLU A 278 -4.61 15.01 17.94
C GLU A 278 -3.51 13.92 17.98
N PRO A 279 -2.33 14.20 18.57
CA PRO A 279 -1.16 13.32 18.45
C PRO A 279 -1.24 12.00 19.25
N ASN A 280 -2.21 11.87 20.16
CA ASN A 280 -2.34 10.75 21.11
C ASN A 280 -3.53 9.83 20.81
N LEU A 281 -4.11 9.92 19.61
CA LEU A 281 -5.22 9.08 19.20
C LEU A 281 -4.83 7.60 19.13
N THR A 282 -5.82 6.75 19.40
CA THR A 282 -5.78 5.32 19.14
C THR A 282 -5.81 5.03 17.65
N TYR A 283 -5.39 3.83 17.22
CA TYR A 283 -5.47 3.43 15.81
C TYR A 283 -6.89 3.56 15.24
N ARG A 284 -7.90 3.20 16.05
CA ARG A 284 -9.31 3.37 15.71
C ARG A 284 -9.67 4.83 15.48
N GLU A 285 -9.30 5.70 16.41
CA GLU A 285 -9.64 7.12 16.33
C GLU A 285 -8.91 7.81 15.18
N VAL A 286 -7.64 7.48 14.92
CA VAL A 286 -6.91 7.98 13.75
C VAL A 286 -7.63 7.61 12.46
N LEU A 287 -8.08 6.35 12.32
CA LEU A 287 -8.78 5.90 11.12
C LEU A 287 -10.12 6.64 10.92
N LEU A 288 -10.87 6.86 12.00
CA LEU A 288 -12.15 7.57 11.97
C LEU A 288 -12.00 9.07 11.73
N ALA A 289 -11.04 9.73 12.39
CA ALA A 289 -10.77 11.15 12.20
C ALA A 289 -10.22 11.44 10.80
N THR A 290 -9.36 10.56 10.27
CA THR A 290 -8.89 10.61 8.88
C THR A 290 -10.07 10.48 7.91
N ARG A 291 -11.00 9.55 8.16
CA ARG A 291 -12.24 9.44 7.36
C ARG A 291 -13.04 10.74 7.42
N GLY A 292 -13.21 11.31 8.62
CA GLY A 292 -13.88 12.60 8.83
C GLY A 292 -13.35 13.70 7.91
N LYS A 293 -12.03 13.84 7.83
CA LYS A 293 -11.37 14.83 6.96
C LYS A 293 -11.52 14.53 5.47
N LEU A 294 -11.65 13.26 5.09
CA LEU A 294 -11.82 12.85 3.69
C LEU A 294 -13.25 13.04 3.19
N MET A 295 -14.26 12.68 3.98
CA MET A 295 -15.66 12.59 3.54
C MET A 295 -16.24 13.87 2.91
N ASP A 296 -15.75 15.05 3.31
CA ASP A 296 -16.29 16.31 2.81
C ASP A 296 -15.80 16.66 1.39
N ASN A 297 -14.65 16.15 0.98
CA ASN A 297 -13.98 16.58 -0.26
C ASN A 297 -13.45 15.43 -1.14
N TYR A 298 -13.45 14.19 -0.64
CA TYR A 298 -12.80 13.05 -1.28
C TYR A 298 -13.62 11.77 -1.17
N GLU A 299 -13.67 11.03 -2.28
CA GLU A 299 -14.32 9.70 -2.35
C GLU A 299 -13.47 8.59 -1.71
N GLN A 300 -12.20 8.89 -1.41
CA GLN A 300 -11.30 7.95 -0.76
C GLN A 300 -11.79 7.62 0.64
N ILE A 301 -11.84 6.32 0.95
CA ILE A 301 -12.09 5.80 2.28
C ILE A 301 -10.77 5.24 2.81
N PRO A 302 -10.32 5.69 4.00
CA PRO A 302 -9.07 5.23 4.54
C PRO A 302 -9.20 3.76 4.99
N GLN A 303 -8.13 3.02 4.83
CA GLN A 303 -7.99 1.64 5.28
C GLN A 303 -6.75 1.51 6.17
N LEU A 304 -6.84 0.61 7.14
CA LEU A 304 -5.73 0.23 8.00
C LEU A 304 -5.45 -1.27 7.83
N SER A 305 -4.29 -1.60 7.29
CA SER A 305 -3.84 -2.98 7.09
C SER A 305 -2.70 -3.32 8.05
N CYS A 306 -2.77 -4.48 8.72
CA CYS A 306 -1.84 -4.85 9.78
C CYS A 306 -1.21 -6.24 9.55
N GLY A 307 0.08 -6.36 9.88
CA GLY A 307 0.85 -7.62 9.82
C GLY A 307 0.49 -8.65 10.91
N GLY A 308 -0.19 -8.20 11.96
CA GLY A 308 -0.63 -9.00 13.10
C GLY A 308 -1.99 -8.54 13.64
N ARG A 309 -2.51 -9.28 14.63
CA ARG A 309 -3.70 -8.85 15.37
C ARG A 309 -3.28 -7.91 16.50
N TYR A 310 -3.76 -6.68 16.44
CA TYR A 310 -3.49 -5.67 17.44
C TYR A 310 -4.78 -5.19 18.09
N ASP A 311 -4.65 -4.67 19.30
CA ASP A 311 -5.68 -3.87 19.92
C ASP A 311 -5.68 -2.48 19.29
N LEU A 312 -6.76 -2.14 18.58
CA LEU A 312 -6.88 -0.86 17.89
C LEU A 312 -7.17 0.31 18.84
N ASP A 313 -7.48 0.01 20.10
CA ASP A 313 -7.71 1.01 21.15
C ASP A 313 -6.39 1.38 21.87
N GLU A 314 -5.24 0.85 21.41
CA GLU A 314 -3.93 1.36 21.79
C GLU A 314 -3.58 2.67 21.06
N PRO A 315 -2.87 3.61 21.70
CA PRO A 315 -2.34 4.80 21.04
C PRO A 315 -1.39 4.44 19.90
N LEU A 316 -1.47 5.17 18.79
CA LEU A 316 -0.55 5.01 17.66
C LEU A 316 0.88 5.37 18.09
N ARG A 317 1.74 4.36 18.28
CA ARG A 317 3.16 4.58 18.63
C ARG A 317 3.97 4.93 17.38
N VAL A 318 4.01 6.22 17.03
CA VAL A 318 4.93 6.77 16.01
C VAL A 318 6.12 7.51 16.66
N SER A 319 6.20 7.54 17.99
CA SER A 319 7.27 8.19 18.74
C SER A 319 7.81 7.26 19.82
N SER A 320 9.10 7.38 20.10
CA SER A 320 9.81 6.65 21.16
C SER A 320 9.68 7.33 22.53
N VAL A 321 8.60 8.07 22.80
CA VAL A 321 8.35 8.53 24.16
C VAL A 321 7.88 7.33 24.96
N ILE A 322 8.84 6.61 25.53
CA ILE A 322 8.63 5.62 26.57
C ILE A 322 7.97 6.38 27.72
N PHE A 323 6.65 6.31 27.84
CA PHE A 323 6.04 6.47 29.15
C PHE A 323 6.48 5.26 29.95
N ASN A 324 7.47 5.45 30.82
CA ASN A 324 7.74 4.53 31.92
C ASN A 324 6.44 4.43 32.72
N PHE A 325 5.63 3.42 32.46
CA PHE A 325 4.73 2.92 33.49
C PHE A 325 5.64 2.28 34.53
N ASP A 326 5.90 3.05 35.58
CA ASP A 326 6.52 2.53 36.80
C ASP A 326 5.77 1.26 37.19
N ILE A 327 6.52 0.17 37.17
CA ILE A 327 6.23 -1.04 37.93
C ILE A 327 6.30 -0.62 39.40
N LEU A 328 5.19 -0.13 39.94
CA LEU A 328 4.97 -0.12 41.38
C LEU A 328 4.43 -1.49 41.76
N ARG A 329 5.38 -2.36 42.12
CA ARG A 329 5.14 -3.47 43.03
C ARG A 329 4.56 -2.91 44.33
N TYR A 330 3.38 -3.37 44.70
CA TYR A 330 3.03 -3.67 46.08
C TYR A 330 2.66 -5.15 46.15
#